data_AF-A0A7S4NXB1-F1
#
_entry.id   AF-A0A7S4NXB1-F1
#
_cell.length_a   1.000
_cell.length_b   1.000
_cell.length_c   1.000
_cell.angle_alpha   90.00
_cell.angle_beta   90.00
_cell.angle_gamma   90.00
#
_symmetry.space_group_name_H-M   'P 1'
#
loop_
_entity.id
_entity.type
_entity.pdbx_description
1 polymer ?
#
loop_
_entity_poly.entity_id
_entity_poly.type
_entity_poly.pdbx_seq_one_letter_code
_entity_poly.pdbx_strand_id
1 'polypeptide(L)'
;ALTACRLVAIPLVQEARALDSKERLNKKMVSCADAVSAKLVEKICDEEIKHVKYGVKWLNYIAEQRNTSAKLLYQEGVLKYTGKVVGPFNVESRTEAGMPTDWYQQTVTKN
;
A
#
# COMPACT_ATOMS: atom_id res chain seq x y z
N ALA A 1 -4.14 -13.86 15.74
CA ALA A 1 -3.78 -14.13 14.33
C ALA A 1 -4.56 -13.27 13.31
N LEU A 2 -5.88 -13.12 13.45
CA LEU A 2 -6.73 -12.35 12.50
C LEU A 2 -6.43 -10.85 12.40
N THR A 3 -5.98 -10.19 13.47
CA THR A 3 -5.69 -8.74 13.45
C THR A 3 -4.56 -8.36 12.50
N ALA A 4 -3.48 -9.16 12.48
CA ALA A 4 -2.35 -8.93 11.57
C ALA A 4 -2.74 -9.18 10.10
N CYS A 5 -3.61 -10.17 9.86
CA CYS A 5 -4.16 -10.45 8.53
C CYS A 5 -4.92 -9.24 7.96
N ARG A 6 -5.82 -8.64 8.75
CA ARG A 6 -6.58 -7.46 8.32
C ARG A 6 -5.69 -6.24 8.07
N LEU A 7 -4.68 -6.02 8.91
CA LEU A 7 -3.71 -4.93 8.72
C LEU A 7 -2.89 -5.10 7.45
N VAL A 8 -2.52 -6.33 7.09
CA VAL A 8 -1.78 -6.54 5.84
C VAL A 8 -2.70 -6.36 4.63
N ALA A 9 -3.87 -7.01 4.63
CA ALA A 9 -4.73 -7.04 3.45
C ALA A 9 -5.37 -5.68 3.11
N ILE A 10 -5.81 -4.93 4.12
CA ILE A 10 -6.56 -3.69 3.90
C ILE A 10 -5.59 -2.51 3.81
N PRO A 11 -4.96 -2.01 4.90
CA PRO A 11 -4.17 -0.79 4.78
C PRO A 11 -2.86 -0.95 4.03
N LEU A 12 -2.18 -2.10 4.14
CA LEU A 12 -0.86 -2.26 3.51
C LEU A 12 -0.89 -2.81 2.08
N VAL A 13 -2.05 -3.29 1.61
CA VAL A 13 -2.22 -3.79 0.24
C VAL A 13 -3.32 -3.05 -0.50
N GLN A 14 -4.56 -3.06 -0.02
CA GLN A 14 -5.67 -2.42 -0.73
C GLN A 14 -5.54 -0.88 -0.77
N GLU A 15 -5.28 -0.24 0.36
CA GLU A 15 -5.14 1.23 0.42
C GLU A 15 -3.83 1.68 -0.23
N ALA A 16 -2.73 0.95 0.00
CA ALA A 16 -1.47 1.20 -0.69
C ALA A 16 -1.58 1.09 -2.23
N ARG A 17 -2.51 0.27 -2.75
CA ARG A 17 -2.81 0.17 -4.18
C ARG A 17 -3.55 1.40 -4.74
N ALA A 18 -4.30 2.11 -3.91
CA ALA A 18 -4.91 3.37 -4.29
C ALA A 18 -3.85 4.43 -4.57
N LEU A 19 -2.76 4.47 -3.78
CA LEU A 19 -1.60 5.34 -4.01
C LEU A 19 -0.94 5.10 -5.38
N ASP A 20 -0.83 3.83 -5.79
CA ASP A 20 -0.26 3.44 -7.09
C ASP A 20 -1.18 3.80 -8.27
N SER A 21 -2.45 4.08 -8.01
CA SER A 21 -3.48 4.28 -9.03
C SER A 21 -3.81 5.75 -9.27
N LYS A 22 -3.33 6.67 -8.42
CA LYS A 22 -3.65 8.12 -8.45
C LYS A 22 -3.47 8.73 -9.84
N GLU A 23 -2.26 8.65 -10.39
CA GLU A 23 -1.95 9.30 -11.67
C GLU A 23 -2.70 8.65 -12.85
N ARG A 24 -2.78 7.31 -12.86
CA ARG A 24 -3.48 6.55 -13.91
C ARG A 24 -4.96 6.89 -13.94
N LEU A 25 -5.61 6.96 -12.77
CA LEU A 25 -7.03 7.24 -12.67
C LEU A 25 -7.34 8.70 -12.99
N ASN A 26 -6.52 9.63 -12.49
CA ASN A 26 -6.64 11.05 -12.80
C ASN A 26 -6.55 11.31 -14.32
N LYS A 27 -5.49 10.79 -14.99
CA LYS A 27 -5.34 10.89 -16.46
C LYS A 27 -6.55 10.35 -17.22
N LYS A 28 -7.12 9.22 -16.77
CA LYS A 28 -8.30 8.61 -17.38
C LYS A 28 -9.52 9.53 -17.25
N MET A 29 -9.79 10.08 -16.07
CA MET A 29 -10.93 10.98 -15.85
C MET A 29 -10.83 12.28 -16.67
N VAL A 30 -9.64 12.89 -16.70
CA VAL A 30 -9.37 14.08 -17.52
C VAL A 30 -9.58 13.79 -19.01
N SER A 31 -9.16 12.61 -19.50
CA SER A 31 -9.39 12.22 -20.89
C SER A 31 -10.87 12.04 -21.25
N CYS A 32 -11.73 11.81 -20.26
CA CYS A 32 -13.18 11.73 -20.41
C CYS A 32 -13.88 13.08 -20.15
N ALA A 33 -13.13 14.19 -20.08
CA ALA A 33 -13.63 15.52 -19.75
C ALA A 33 -14.30 15.64 -18.36
N ASP A 34 -14.00 14.75 -17.43
CA ASP A 34 -14.51 14.76 -16.06
C ASP A 34 -13.46 15.27 -15.07
N ALA A 35 -13.21 16.58 -15.11
CA ALA A 35 -12.25 17.24 -14.22
C ALA A 35 -12.71 17.26 -12.74
N VAL A 36 -14.02 17.18 -12.50
CA VAL A 36 -14.59 17.21 -11.15
C VAL A 36 -14.27 15.90 -10.42
N SER A 37 -14.56 14.76 -11.06
CA SER A 37 -14.22 13.45 -10.50
C SER A 37 -12.72 13.25 -10.40
N ALA A 38 -11.93 13.77 -11.36
CA ALA A 38 -10.47 13.72 -11.31
C ALA A 38 -9.91 14.37 -10.02
N LYS A 39 -10.41 15.56 -9.65
CA LYS A 39 -10.02 16.27 -8.43
C LYS A 39 -10.46 15.53 -7.16
N LEU A 40 -11.63 14.90 -7.19
CA LEU A 40 -12.11 14.10 -6.06
C LEU A 40 -11.25 12.87 -5.83
N VAL A 41 -10.91 12.15 -6.90
CA VAL A 41 -10.01 10.98 -6.85
C VAL A 41 -8.65 11.36 -6.28
N GLU A 42 -8.08 12.49 -6.70
CA GLU A 42 -6.83 12.99 -6.17
C GLU A 42 -6.89 13.18 -4.65
N LYS A 43 -7.93 13.85 -4.15
CA LYS A 43 -8.14 14.03 -2.72
C LYS A 43 -8.29 12.70 -1.97
N ILE A 44 -9.04 11.75 -2.52
CA ILE A 44 -9.22 10.41 -1.92
C ILE A 44 -7.86 9.70 -1.82
N CYS A 45 -7.08 9.68 -2.91
CA CYS A 45 -5.76 9.06 -2.91
C CYS A 45 -4.80 9.69 -1.88
N ASP A 46 -4.89 11.00 -1.64
CA ASP A 46 -4.08 11.69 -0.63
C ASP A 46 -4.47 11.30 0.81
N GLU A 47 -5.76 11.03 1.05
CA GLU A 47 -6.23 10.54 2.34
C GLU A 47 -5.70 9.13 2.65
N GLU A 48 -5.52 8.28 1.64
CA GLU A 48 -5.00 6.91 1.80
C GLU A 48 -3.55 6.87 2.32
N ILE A 49 -2.74 7.92 2.13
CA ILE A 49 -1.38 7.99 2.70
C ILE A 49 -1.43 7.86 4.22
N LYS A 50 -2.42 8.51 4.85
CA LYS A 50 -2.60 8.44 6.31
C LYS A 50 -3.05 7.05 6.75
N HIS A 51 -3.94 6.41 5.99
CA HIS A 51 -4.42 5.07 6.33
C HIS A 51 -3.30 4.03 6.24
N VAL A 52 -2.50 4.06 5.17
CA VAL A 52 -1.30 3.22 5.03
C VAL A 52 -0.32 3.49 6.18
N LYS A 53 -0.10 4.76 6.55
CA LYS A 53 0.78 5.14 7.66
C LYS A 53 0.34 4.56 9.00
N TYR A 54 -0.97 4.58 9.29
CA TYR A 54 -1.50 3.90 10.48
C TYR A 54 -1.35 2.38 10.39
N GLY A 55 -1.56 1.80 9.20
CA GLY A 55 -1.30 0.38 8.94
C GLY A 55 0.15 -0.02 9.27
N VAL A 56 1.13 0.76 8.80
CA VAL A 56 2.56 0.53 9.06
C VAL A 56 2.84 0.62 10.55
N LYS A 57 2.34 1.68 11.22
CA LYS A 57 2.51 1.88 12.66
C LYS A 57 2.01 0.67 13.46
N TRP A 58 0.80 0.19 13.16
CA TRP A 58 0.24 -0.95 13.88
C TRP A 58 0.92 -2.28 13.56
N LEU A 59 1.39 -2.47 12.32
CA LEU A 59 2.15 -3.66 11.99
C LEU A 59 3.51 -3.70 12.71
N ASN A 60 4.20 -2.56 12.81
CA ASN A 60 5.43 -2.43 13.60
C ASN A 60 5.17 -2.76 15.09
N TYR A 61 4.12 -2.18 15.67
CA TYR A 61 3.73 -2.50 17.04
C TYR A 61 3.48 -4.00 17.25
N ILE A 62 2.74 -4.66 16.35
CA ILE A 62 2.50 -6.12 16.44
C ILE A 62 3.80 -6.91 16.26
N ALA A 63 4.70 -6.45 15.40
CA ALA A 63 6.00 -7.09 15.17
C ALA A 63 6.86 -7.05 16.45
N GLU A 64 6.91 -5.91 17.12
CA GLU A 64 7.56 -5.74 18.42
C GLU A 64 6.97 -6.67 19.48
N GLN A 65 5.63 -6.72 19.61
CA GLN A 65 4.96 -7.61 20.57
C GLN A 65 5.21 -9.10 20.31
N ARG A 66 5.56 -9.46 19.07
CA ARG A 66 5.85 -10.85 18.65
C ARG A 66 7.34 -11.14 18.52
N ASN A 67 8.20 -10.18 18.84
CA ASN A 67 9.65 -10.28 18.68
C ASN A 67 10.06 -10.73 17.25
N THR A 68 9.44 -10.14 16.23
CA THR A 68 9.69 -10.42 14.81
C THR A 68 9.80 -9.11 14.02
N SER A 69 10.09 -9.19 12.72
CA SER A 69 10.12 -8.01 11.85
C SER A 69 8.77 -7.75 11.18
N ALA A 70 8.40 -6.47 11.06
CA ALA A 70 7.19 -6.07 10.35
C ALA A 70 7.25 -6.46 8.86
N LYS A 71 8.45 -6.43 8.26
CA LYS A 71 8.69 -6.92 6.90
C LYS A 71 8.27 -8.37 6.74
N LEU A 72 8.72 -9.27 7.62
CA LEU A 72 8.36 -10.69 7.54
C LEU A 72 6.86 -10.87 7.73
N LEU A 73 6.25 -10.22 8.73
CA LEU A 73 4.81 -10.27 8.94
C LEU A 73 4.00 -9.76 7.73
N TYR A 74 4.48 -8.69 7.08
CA TYR A 74 3.89 -8.19 5.86
C TYR A 74 3.99 -9.20 4.73
N GLN A 75 5.19 -9.72 4.46
CA GLN A 75 5.43 -10.65 3.34
C GLN A 75 4.67 -11.97 3.52
N GLU A 76 4.64 -12.53 4.74
CA GLU A 76 3.83 -13.70 5.08
C GLU A 76 2.34 -13.41 4.93
N GLY A 77 1.89 -12.26 5.42
CA GLY A 77 0.50 -11.83 5.30
C GLY A 77 0.07 -11.63 3.85
N VAL A 78 0.93 -11.04 3.02
CA VAL A 78 0.70 -10.85 1.60
C VAL A 78 0.51 -12.21 0.92
N LEU A 79 1.47 -13.12 1.11
CA LEU A 79 1.46 -14.44 0.50
C LEU A 79 0.23 -15.25 0.93
N LYS A 80 -0.13 -15.17 2.21
CA LYS A 80 -1.22 -15.96 2.79
C LYS A 80 -2.62 -15.44 2.46
N TYR A 81 -2.79 -14.13 2.31
CA TYR A 81 -4.13 -13.52 2.28
C TYR A 81 -4.44 -12.69 1.02
N THR A 82 -3.42 -12.22 0.31
CA THR A 82 -3.60 -11.35 -0.86
C THR A 82 -3.00 -11.94 -2.14
N GLY A 83 -2.11 -12.93 -2.01
CA GLY A 83 -1.35 -13.50 -3.11
C GLY A 83 -0.08 -12.69 -3.36
N LYS A 84 0.02 -12.05 -4.53
CA LYS A 84 1.19 -11.28 -4.95
C LYS A 84 0.83 -9.82 -5.19
N VAL A 85 1.63 -8.91 -4.65
CA VAL A 85 1.55 -7.49 -5.00
C VAL A 85 2.47 -7.22 -6.19
N VAL A 86 1.92 -6.66 -7.27
CA VAL A 86 2.65 -6.35 -8.49
C VAL A 86 2.52 -4.85 -8.79
N GLY A 87 3.64 -4.25 -9.19
CA GLY A 87 3.71 -2.86 -9.60
C GLY A 87 2.88 -2.55 -10.86
N PRO A 88 2.95 -1.31 -11.36
CA PRO A 88 3.84 -0.23 -10.91
C PRO A 88 3.50 0.25 -9.49
N PHE A 89 4.53 0.66 -8.73
CA PHE A 89 4.39 1.17 -7.38
C PHE A 89 4.66 2.67 -7.34
N ASN A 90 3.83 3.42 -6.63
CA ASN A 90 4.13 4.80 -6.27
C ASN A 90 5.06 4.81 -5.05
N VAL A 91 6.37 4.73 -5.32
CA VAL A 91 7.40 4.65 -4.28
C VAL A 91 7.38 5.88 -3.39
N GLU A 92 7.21 7.08 -3.97
CA GLU A 92 7.17 8.34 -3.23
C GLU A 92 6.05 8.35 -2.18
N SER A 93 4.81 8.11 -2.59
CA SER A 93 3.66 8.12 -1.65
C SER A 93 3.73 6.96 -0.64
N ARG A 94 4.25 5.79 -1.03
CA ARG A 94 4.46 4.67 -0.10
C ARG A 94 5.54 4.99 0.93
N THR A 95 6.63 5.65 0.52
CA THR A 95 7.69 6.13 1.42
C THR A 95 7.18 7.23 2.35
N GLU A 96 6.33 8.15 1.87
CA GLU A 96 5.67 9.16 2.71
C GLU A 96 4.76 8.51 3.77
N ALA A 97 4.07 7.43 3.41
CA ALA A 97 3.30 6.62 4.34
C ALA A 97 4.18 5.80 5.31
N GLY A 98 5.51 5.83 5.16
CA GLY A 98 6.46 5.11 5.99
C GLY A 98 6.61 3.62 5.63
N MET A 99 6.15 3.19 4.45
CA MET A 99 6.27 1.82 3.98
C MET A 99 7.58 1.64 3.20
N PRO A 100 8.58 0.89 3.74
CA PRO A 100 9.86 0.68 3.07
C PRO A 100 9.71 -0.10 1.75
N THR A 101 10.53 0.22 0.76
CA THR A 101 10.48 -0.41 -0.58
C THR A 101 10.71 -1.92 -0.54
N ASP A 102 11.59 -2.39 0.34
CA ASP A 102 11.96 -3.79 0.50
C ASP A 102 10.84 -4.68 1.06
N TRP A 103 9.72 -4.10 1.51
CA TRP A 103 8.53 -4.83 1.91
C TRP A 103 7.81 -5.42 0.70
N TYR A 104 7.68 -4.65 -0.39
CA TYR A 104 6.80 -4.94 -1.53
C TYR A 104 7.53 -5.08 -2.87
N GLN A 105 8.73 -4.52 -3.02
CA GLN A 105 9.57 -4.82 -4.17
C GLN A 105 10.22 -6.19 -3.96
N GLN A 106 9.66 -7.21 -4.60
CA GLN A 106 10.46 -8.41 -4.86
C GLN A 106 11.63 -7.98 -5.72
N THR A 107 12.86 -8.21 -5.27
CA THR A 107 14.03 -8.17 -6.14
C THR A 107 13.80 -9.22 -7.22
N VAL A 108 13.26 -8.79 -8.36
CA VAL A 108 13.28 -9.62 -9.56
C VAL A 108 14.74 -9.67 -9.93
N THR A 109 15.47 -10.68 -9.44
CA THR A 109 16.69 -11.11 -10.08
C THR A 109 16.27 -11.47 -11.50
N LYS A 110 16.51 -10.56 -12.45
CA LYS A 110 16.38 -10.87 -13.87
C LYS A 110 17.38 -11.99 -14.14
N ASN A 111 16.88 -13.20 -14.32
CA ASN A 111 17.60 -14.22 -15.07
C ASN A 111 17.61 -13.80 -16.55
#